data_AF-A0A256IS88-F1
#
_entry.id   AF-A0A256IS88-F1
#
_cell.length_a   1.000
_cell.length_b   1.000
_cell.length_c   1.000
_cell.angle_alpha   90.00
_cell.angle_beta   90.00
_cell.angle_gamma   90.00
#
_symmetry.space_group_name_H-M   'P 1'
#
loop_
_entity.id
_entity.type
_entity.pdbx_description
1 polymer ?
#
loop_
_entity_poly.entity_id
_entity_poly.type
_entity_poly.pdbx_seq_one_letter_code
_entity_poly.pdbx_strand_id
1 'polypeptide(L)'
;MRRIYESDALRRDDDDPHASAERDDEGAIQALRSVPATALSDRLVPRGLRRRFVSVDVETPRREFAVGEPVPFVVTFRNRVPFPVSIVTASPLPWTWSVDGDVEAAAADVSLRDPPDEPGRFAFDRGERKRFRRRWDGLFRVTDSEWVPADPGEYVIGAAANVADADASGLRAETRVRLVE
;
A
#
# COMPACT_ATOMS: atom_id res chain seq x y z
N MET A 1 -40.70 -31.35 24.84
CA MET A 1 -39.22 -31.29 24.93
C MET A 1 -38.78 -29.92 24.43
N ARG A 2 -37.88 -29.26 25.17
CA ARG A 2 -37.44 -27.85 25.05
C ARG A 2 -36.64 -27.54 23.78
N ARG A 3 -36.81 -26.29 23.30
CA ARG A 3 -35.84 -25.34 22.67
C ARG A 3 -35.13 -25.85 21.38
N ILE A 4 -34.81 -25.02 20.39
CA ILE A 4 -34.25 -23.66 20.42
C ILE A 4 -34.46 -22.99 19.05
N TYR A 5 -34.56 -21.65 19.05
CA TYR A 5 -34.32 -20.76 17.91
C TYR A 5 -32.97 -21.04 17.23
N GLU A 6 -32.90 -20.94 15.91
CA GLU A 6 -31.70 -20.46 15.19
C GLU A 6 -32.15 -20.03 13.78
N SER A 7 -32.36 -18.74 13.55
CA SER A 7 -31.37 -17.72 13.18
C SER A 7 -31.47 -17.44 11.69
N ASP A 8 -32.31 -16.44 11.43
CA ASP A 8 -32.31 -15.61 10.24
C ASP A 8 -30.98 -14.84 10.12
N ALA A 9 -30.57 -14.61 8.88
CA ALA A 9 -29.61 -13.62 8.41
C ALA A 9 -28.26 -13.50 9.15
N LEU A 10 -27.24 -14.20 8.63
CA LEU A 10 -25.88 -13.64 8.56
C LEU A 10 -25.52 -13.50 7.08
N ARG A 11 -25.85 -12.32 6.54
CA ARG A 11 -25.21 -11.77 5.35
C ARG A 11 -23.73 -11.67 5.68
N ARG A 12 -22.94 -12.48 5.00
CA ARG A 12 -21.48 -12.48 4.99
C ARG A 12 -20.97 -11.05 4.77
N ASP A 13 -20.43 -10.44 5.82
CA ASP A 13 -19.55 -9.28 5.69
C ASP A 13 -18.16 -9.85 5.38
N ASP A 14 -17.79 -9.85 4.10
CA ASP A 14 -16.41 -10.11 3.64
C ASP A 14 -15.54 -8.85 3.89
N ASP A 15 -15.55 -8.31 5.12
CA ASP A 15 -14.58 -7.31 5.57
C ASP A 15 -13.44 -8.05 6.27
N ASP A 16 -12.61 -8.72 5.46
CA ASP A 16 -11.42 -9.42 5.92
C ASP A 16 -10.26 -8.40 6.03
N PRO A 17 -9.85 -7.98 7.25
CA PRO A 17 -8.70 -7.10 7.46
C PRO A 17 -7.36 -7.76 7.09
N HIS A 18 -7.37 -9.03 6.67
CA HIS A 18 -6.21 -9.79 6.20
C HIS A 18 -6.13 -9.90 4.67
N ALA A 19 -6.89 -9.10 3.91
CA ALA A 19 -6.87 -9.13 2.45
C ALA A 19 -5.45 -8.93 1.91
N SER A 20 -4.84 -10.05 1.54
CA SER A 20 -3.56 -10.15 0.85
C SER A 20 -3.62 -9.30 -0.42
N ALA A 21 -2.50 -8.69 -0.81
CA ALA A 21 -2.43 -7.91 -2.05
C ALA A 21 -2.97 -8.73 -3.23
N GLU A 22 -4.12 -8.34 -3.77
CA GLU A 22 -4.71 -8.95 -4.96
C GLU A 22 -3.73 -8.72 -6.14
N ARG A 23 -3.22 -9.83 -6.68
CA ARG A 23 -2.39 -9.85 -7.89
C ARG A 23 -3.30 -10.15 -9.08
N ASP A 24 -3.55 -9.17 -9.93
CA ASP A 24 -4.19 -9.38 -11.22
C ASP A 24 -3.16 -9.93 -12.22
N ASP A 25 -3.08 -11.25 -12.34
CA ASP A 25 -2.31 -11.96 -13.38
C ASP A 25 -3.18 -12.26 -14.61
N GLU A 26 -3.65 -11.22 -15.31
CA GLU A 26 -4.26 -11.39 -16.63
C GLU A 26 -3.18 -11.50 -17.71
N GLY A 27 -2.87 -12.74 -18.16
CA GLY A 27 -2.22 -13.00 -19.46
C GLY A 27 -0.85 -13.69 -19.46
N ALA A 28 -0.58 -14.64 -18.56
CA ALA A 28 0.70 -15.35 -18.54
C ALA A 28 0.87 -16.36 -19.70
N ILE A 29 1.74 -16.05 -20.68
CA ILE A 29 2.32 -17.06 -21.57
C ILE A 29 3.38 -17.85 -20.77
N GLN A 30 3.12 -19.14 -20.55
CA GLN A 30 3.85 -20.04 -19.63
C GLN A 30 5.33 -20.32 -19.99
N ALA A 31 5.84 -19.79 -21.11
CA ALA A 31 7.08 -20.24 -21.74
C ALA A 31 8.39 -19.62 -21.20
N LEU A 32 8.37 -18.72 -20.20
CA LEU A 32 9.58 -18.02 -19.73
C LEU A 32 9.92 -18.22 -18.24
N ARG A 33 9.34 -19.23 -17.59
CA ARG A 33 9.55 -19.53 -16.16
C ARG A 33 10.96 -20.04 -15.80
N SER A 34 11.83 -20.34 -16.75
CA SER A 34 13.07 -21.10 -16.53
C SER A 34 14.38 -20.31 -16.55
N VAL A 35 14.36 -18.99 -16.67
CA VAL A 35 15.58 -18.16 -16.60
C VAL A 35 15.45 -17.20 -15.42
N PRO A 36 16.47 -17.02 -14.56
CA PRO A 36 16.44 -16.08 -13.45
C PRO A 36 16.48 -14.63 -13.98
N ALA A 37 15.37 -14.19 -14.57
CA ALA A 37 15.21 -12.92 -15.23
C ALA A 37 15.43 -11.74 -14.27
N THR A 38 15.11 -11.94 -12.99
CA THR A 38 15.39 -11.00 -11.90
C THR A 38 16.88 -10.77 -11.71
N ALA A 39 17.70 -11.84 -11.72
CA ALA A 39 19.15 -11.74 -11.55
C ALA A 39 19.83 -11.08 -12.76
N LEU A 40 19.31 -11.32 -13.98
CA LEU A 40 19.84 -10.72 -15.20
C LEU A 40 19.48 -9.23 -15.31
N SER A 41 18.23 -8.87 -14.98
CA SER A 41 17.77 -7.49 -14.90
C SER A 41 18.51 -6.71 -13.80
N ASP A 42 18.82 -7.40 -12.70
CA ASP A 42 19.62 -6.87 -11.60
C ASP A 42 21.09 -6.56 -11.99
N ARG A 43 21.58 -7.06 -13.12
CA ARG A 43 22.94 -6.82 -13.59
C ARG A 43 23.04 -5.78 -14.70
N LEU A 44 21.97 -5.57 -15.47
CA LEU A 44 21.97 -4.73 -16.66
C LEU A 44 21.44 -3.30 -16.44
N VAL A 45 20.56 -3.10 -15.46
CA VAL A 45 19.94 -1.77 -15.23
C VAL A 45 20.67 -1.04 -14.10
N PRO A 46 21.24 0.16 -14.34
CA PRO A 46 21.80 1.00 -13.28
C PRO A 46 20.78 1.26 -12.16
N ARG A 47 21.22 1.16 -10.89
CA ARG A 47 20.33 1.26 -9.71
C ARG A 47 19.45 2.52 -9.71
N GLY A 48 19.98 3.65 -10.20
CA GLY A 48 19.24 4.92 -10.30
C GLY A 48 18.09 4.93 -11.32
N LEU A 49 18.14 4.10 -12.37
CA LEU A 49 17.08 4.02 -13.38
C LEU A 49 15.91 3.12 -12.97
N ARG A 50 16.16 2.12 -12.11
CA ARG A 50 15.13 1.16 -11.68
C ARG A 50 13.96 1.81 -10.97
N ARG A 51 14.24 2.86 -10.21
CA ARG A 51 13.24 3.57 -9.42
C ARG A 51 12.24 4.30 -10.32
N ARG A 52 12.68 4.77 -11.50
CA ARG A 52 11.80 5.40 -12.52
C ARG A 52 10.87 4.41 -13.22
N PHE A 53 11.14 3.11 -13.11
CA PHE A 53 10.32 2.08 -13.74
C PHE A 53 9.12 1.66 -12.91
N VAL A 54 9.07 2.06 -11.63
CA VAL A 54 7.90 1.84 -10.79
C VAL A 54 7.16 3.16 -10.63
N SER A 55 5.85 3.15 -10.84
CA SER A 55 4.98 4.27 -10.48
C SER A 55 4.18 3.92 -9.24
N VAL A 56 3.88 4.94 -8.45
CA VAL A 56 2.97 4.87 -7.30
C VAL A 56 1.76 5.73 -7.61
N ASP A 57 0.61 5.28 -7.14
CA ASP A 57 -0.65 5.97 -7.30
C ASP A 57 -1.50 5.75 -6.05
N VAL A 58 -2.27 6.76 -5.65
CA VAL A 58 -3.18 6.70 -4.49
C VAL A 58 -4.53 7.20 -4.93
N GLU A 59 -5.54 6.35 -4.81
CA GLU A 59 -6.91 6.66 -5.22
C GLU A 59 -7.87 6.49 -4.05
N THR A 60 -8.85 7.38 -3.97
CA THR A 60 -10.00 7.28 -3.07
C THR A 60 -11.27 7.20 -3.92
N PRO A 61 -12.31 6.47 -3.48
CA PRO A 61 -13.55 6.32 -4.27
C PRO A 61 -14.31 7.64 -4.41
N ARG A 62 -14.09 8.57 -3.48
CA ARG A 62 -14.63 9.92 -3.48
C ARG A 62 -13.67 10.89 -2.81
N ARG A 63 -13.96 12.18 -2.90
CA ARG A 63 -13.13 13.26 -2.35
C ARG A 63 -13.69 13.89 -1.08
N GLU A 64 -14.94 13.60 -0.72
CA GLU A 64 -15.61 14.18 0.45
C GLU A 64 -16.14 13.06 1.33
N PHE A 65 -15.89 13.15 2.64
CA PHE A 65 -16.30 12.18 3.66
C PHE A 65 -16.81 12.93 4.90
N ALA A 66 -17.75 12.36 5.65
CA ALA A 66 -18.19 12.99 6.88
C ALA A 66 -17.12 12.86 7.98
N VAL A 67 -17.05 13.79 8.93
CA VAL A 67 -16.20 13.62 10.11
C VAL A 67 -16.60 12.35 10.87
N GLY A 68 -15.60 11.55 11.24
CA GLY A 68 -15.80 10.23 11.86
C GLY A 68 -16.16 9.11 10.87
N GLU A 69 -16.33 9.43 9.58
CA GLU A 69 -16.44 8.43 8.54
C GLU A 69 -15.05 7.94 8.12
N PRO A 70 -14.82 6.61 8.07
CA PRO A 70 -13.56 6.09 7.55
C PRO A 70 -13.35 6.43 6.07
N VAL A 71 -12.13 6.84 5.75
CA VAL A 71 -11.69 7.17 4.39
C VAL A 71 -10.95 5.98 3.77
N PRO A 72 -11.60 5.17 2.92
CA PRO A 72 -10.92 4.11 2.17
C PRO A 72 -10.06 4.70 1.05
N PHE A 73 -8.88 4.12 0.86
CA PHE A 73 -7.99 4.45 -0.24
C PHE A 73 -7.24 3.21 -0.73
N VAL A 74 -6.83 3.25 -2.00
CA VAL A 74 -6.08 2.19 -2.66
C VAL A 74 -4.75 2.75 -3.10
N VAL A 75 -3.67 2.10 -2.66
CA VAL A 75 -2.31 2.42 -3.11
C VAL A 75 -1.90 1.39 -4.16
N THR A 76 -1.49 1.86 -5.33
CA THR A 76 -1.06 1.02 -6.44
C THR A 76 0.41 1.27 -6.76
N PHE A 77 1.22 0.22 -6.65
CA PHE A 77 2.58 0.20 -7.18
C PHE A 77 2.60 -0.58 -8.48
N ARG A 78 3.15 -0.01 -9.55
CA ARG A 78 3.18 -0.63 -10.88
C ARG A 78 4.57 -0.64 -11.47
N ASN A 79 5.04 -1.82 -11.87
CA ASN A 79 6.16 -1.94 -12.78
C ASN A 79 5.74 -1.57 -14.21
N ARG A 80 6.36 -0.54 -14.78
CA ARG A 80 6.06 0.00 -16.11
C ARG A 80 6.87 -0.64 -17.23
N VAL A 81 7.80 -1.55 -16.91
CA VAL A 81 8.68 -2.17 -17.90
C VAL A 81 8.40 -3.67 -18.09
N PRO A 82 8.71 -4.23 -19.28
CA PRO A 82 8.42 -5.62 -19.60
C PRO A 82 9.47 -6.59 -19.03
N PHE A 83 10.11 -6.27 -17.89
CA PHE A 83 11.04 -7.15 -17.19
C PHE A 83 10.94 -6.94 -15.68
N PRO A 84 11.30 -7.95 -14.86
CA PRO A 84 11.24 -7.83 -13.40
C PRO A 84 12.13 -6.70 -12.88
N VAL A 85 11.64 -5.98 -11.87
CA VAL A 85 12.35 -4.87 -11.20
C VAL A 85 12.36 -5.11 -9.71
N SER A 86 13.48 -4.82 -9.07
CA SER A 86 13.58 -4.83 -7.62
C SER A 86 14.12 -3.50 -7.10
N ILE A 87 13.48 -3.00 -6.05
CA ILE A 87 13.87 -1.78 -5.33
C ILE A 87 14.38 -2.19 -3.96
N VAL A 88 15.56 -1.69 -3.59
CA VAL A 88 16.11 -1.85 -2.24
C VAL A 88 15.50 -0.78 -1.35
N THR A 89 14.91 -1.19 -0.24
CA THR A 89 14.25 -0.31 0.74
C THR A 89 15.16 0.00 1.93
N ALA A 90 14.89 1.12 2.62
CA ALA A 90 15.69 1.59 3.74
C ALA A 90 15.52 0.72 5.00
N SER A 91 14.40 0.00 5.12
CA SER A 91 14.15 -1.01 6.13
C SER A 91 13.41 -2.21 5.52
N PRO A 92 13.12 -3.28 6.27
CA PRO A 92 12.30 -4.39 5.79
C PRO A 92 10.90 -3.99 5.31
N LEU A 93 10.44 -2.79 5.68
CA LEU A 93 9.18 -2.23 5.22
C LEU A 93 9.33 -1.73 3.78
N PRO A 94 8.55 -2.26 2.82
CA PRO A 94 8.65 -1.89 1.41
C PRO A 94 8.04 -0.50 1.11
N TRP A 95 7.05 -0.06 1.87
CA TRP A 95 6.33 1.18 1.65
C TRP A 95 5.60 1.68 2.90
N THR A 96 5.26 2.96 2.91
CA THR A 96 4.55 3.67 3.98
C THR A 96 3.43 4.53 3.41
N TRP A 97 2.46 4.87 4.24
CA TRP A 97 1.46 5.91 3.93
C TRP A 97 1.36 6.91 5.07
N SER A 98 0.81 8.07 4.74
CA SER A 98 0.75 9.23 5.63
C SER A 98 -0.53 10.03 5.43
N VAL A 99 -0.95 10.77 6.44
CA VAL A 99 -1.96 11.83 6.33
C VAL A 99 -1.27 13.15 6.69
N ASP A 100 -1.34 14.15 5.79
CA ASP A 100 -0.67 15.45 5.94
C ASP A 100 0.85 15.39 6.22
N GLY A 101 1.48 14.28 5.82
CA GLY A 101 2.90 14.01 6.05
C GLY A 101 3.20 13.25 7.34
N ASP A 102 2.23 13.12 8.24
CA ASP A 102 2.34 12.27 9.43
C ASP A 102 2.19 10.79 9.03
N VAL A 103 3.21 10.00 9.34
CA VAL A 103 3.29 8.60 8.92
C VAL A 103 2.40 7.75 9.82
N GLU A 104 1.24 7.36 9.29
CA GLU A 104 0.22 6.62 10.03
C GLU A 104 0.56 5.13 10.17
N ALA A 105 1.08 4.47 9.13
CA ALA A 105 1.56 3.09 9.24
C ALA A 105 2.44 2.65 8.05
N ALA A 106 3.34 1.71 8.33
CA ALA A 106 4.01 0.92 7.31
C ALA A 106 3.13 -0.26 6.91
N ALA A 107 2.87 -0.40 5.62
CA ALA A 107 1.76 -1.21 5.16
C ALA A 107 2.15 -2.59 4.63
N ALA A 108 3.33 -3.09 5.02
CA ALA A 108 3.64 -4.50 4.87
C ALA A 108 3.22 -5.29 6.11
N ASP A 109 2.82 -6.54 5.87
CA ASP A 109 2.55 -7.61 6.85
C ASP A 109 3.74 -7.91 7.80
N VAL A 110 4.88 -7.24 7.62
CA VAL A 110 6.02 -7.33 8.51
C VAL A 110 5.65 -6.63 9.82
N SER A 111 5.30 -7.43 10.82
CA SER A 111 5.03 -6.99 12.19
C SER A 111 6.13 -6.03 12.67
N LEU A 112 5.74 -4.79 12.97
CA LEU A 112 6.60 -3.66 13.33
C LEU A 112 7.41 -3.83 14.64
N ARG A 113 7.31 -4.98 15.32
CA ARG A 113 7.85 -5.12 16.68
C ARG A 113 9.37 -5.28 16.75
N ASP A 114 10.04 -5.70 15.68
CA ASP A 114 11.51 -5.76 15.60
C ASP A 114 11.94 -6.11 14.16
N PRO A 115 11.83 -5.18 13.19
CA PRO A 115 12.31 -5.46 11.85
C PRO A 115 13.84 -5.56 11.90
N PRO A 116 14.46 -6.64 11.38
CA PRO A 116 15.91 -6.76 11.33
C PRO A 116 16.52 -5.56 10.58
N ASP A 117 17.70 -5.08 10.99
CA ASP A 117 18.48 -3.98 10.38
C ASP A 117 19.03 -4.31 8.98
N GLU A 118 18.34 -5.18 8.23
CA GLU A 118 18.69 -5.53 6.87
C GLU A 118 17.80 -4.75 5.88
N PRO A 119 18.37 -4.20 4.80
CA PRO A 119 17.59 -3.52 3.78
C PRO A 119 16.58 -4.50 3.15
N GLY A 120 15.31 -4.09 3.10
CA GLY A 120 14.26 -4.86 2.46
C GLY A 120 14.36 -4.84 0.93
N ARG A 121 13.57 -5.72 0.28
CA ARG A 121 13.45 -5.74 -1.17
C ARG A 121 11.99 -5.67 -1.58
N PHE A 122 11.65 -4.64 -2.35
CA PHE A 122 10.34 -4.52 -3.00
C PHE A 122 10.46 -4.99 -4.45
N ALA A 123 10.08 -6.24 -4.70
CA ALA A 123 10.22 -6.89 -5.99
C ALA A 123 8.92 -6.89 -6.79
N PHE A 124 9.04 -6.66 -8.09
CA PHE A 124 7.97 -6.66 -9.06
C PHE A 124 8.30 -7.56 -10.23
N ASP A 125 7.37 -8.43 -10.61
CA ASP A 125 7.42 -9.17 -11.87
C ASP A 125 7.17 -8.26 -13.08
N ARG A 126 7.30 -8.82 -14.28
CA ARG A 126 7.05 -8.12 -15.55
C ARG A 126 5.68 -7.44 -15.52
N GLY A 127 5.65 -6.12 -15.61
CA GLY A 127 4.38 -5.37 -15.67
C GLY A 127 3.52 -5.46 -14.41
N GLU A 128 4.03 -6.06 -13.32
CA GLU A 128 3.25 -6.38 -12.13
C GLU A 128 2.66 -5.12 -11.52
N ARG A 129 1.40 -5.24 -11.06
CA ARG A 129 0.71 -4.25 -10.24
C ARG A 129 0.43 -4.85 -8.88
N LYS A 130 0.84 -4.15 -7.83
CA LYS A 130 0.50 -4.47 -6.44
C LYS A 130 -0.45 -3.43 -5.93
N ARG A 131 -1.65 -3.85 -5.53
CA ARG A 131 -2.69 -2.99 -4.96
C ARG A 131 -2.82 -3.27 -3.47
N PHE A 132 -2.87 -2.21 -2.68
CA PHE A 132 -3.06 -2.28 -1.24
C PHE A 132 -4.26 -1.43 -0.86
N ARG A 133 -5.28 -2.07 -0.30
CA ARG A 133 -6.46 -1.37 0.22
C ARG A 133 -6.18 -0.99 1.67
N ARG A 134 -6.42 0.27 1.99
CA ARG A 134 -6.24 0.84 3.33
C ARG A 134 -7.41 1.75 3.65
N ARG A 135 -7.52 2.09 4.92
CA ARG A 135 -8.56 2.93 5.47
C ARG A 135 -7.94 3.82 6.52
N TRP A 136 -8.25 5.10 6.48
CA TRP A 136 -7.95 6.03 7.56
C TRP A 136 -9.23 6.31 8.33
N ASP A 137 -9.23 6.09 9.65
CA ASP A 137 -10.42 6.25 10.48
C ASP A 137 -10.70 7.72 10.87
N GLY A 138 -10.01 8.68 10.24
CA GLY A 138 -10.16 10.11 10.56
C GLY A 138 -9.59 10.46 11.94
N LEU A 139 -8.59 9.70 12.42
CA LEU A 139 -7.96 9.91 13.72
C LEU A 139 -6.47 10.19 13.52
N PHE A 140 -5.93 11.08 14.33
CA PHE A 140 -4.49 11.34 14.43
C PHE A 140 -3.98 10.89 15.79
N ARG A 141 -2.82 10.23 15.78
CA ARG A 141 -2.15 9.85 17.03
C ARG A 141 -1.35 11.04 17.56
N VAL A 142 -1.85 11.66 18.63
CA VAL A 142 -1.18 12.83 19.25
C VAL A 142 -0.15 12.38 20.29
N THR A 143 -0.40 11.25 20.95
CA THR A 143 0.53 10.61 21.88
C THR A 143 0.52 9.10 21.72
N ASP A 144 1.38 8.40 22.45
CA ASP A 144 1.42 6.93 22.36
C ASP A 144 0.08 6.25 22.71
N SER A 145 -0.77 6.90 23.49
CA SER A 145 -2.06 6.36 23.95
C SER A 145 -3.27 7.17 23.52
N GLU A 146 -3.07 8.31 22.84
CA GLU A 146 -4.13 9.26 22.55
C GLU A 146 -4.34 9.45 21.06
N TRP A 147 -5.60 9.32 20.67
CA TRP A 147 -6.08 9.51 19.31
C TRP A 147 -7.12 10.62 19.33
N VAL A 148 -6.93 11.62 18.47
CA VAL A 148 -7.83 12.76 18.36
C VAL A 148 -8.49 12.72 16.98
N PRO A 149 -9.82 12.93 16.88
CA PRO A 149 -10.48 13.00 15.59
C PRO A 149 -9.99 14.20 14.78
N ALA A 150 -9.91 14.01 13.47
CA ALA A 150 -9.64 15.06 12.52
C ALA A 150 -10.82 16.04 12.45
N ASP A 151 -10.51 17.33 12.47
CA ASP A 151 -11.49 18.39 12.27
C ASP A 151 -12.03 18.39 10.81
N PRO A 152 -13.16 19.05 10.53
CA PRO A 152 -13.55 19.32 9.15
C PRO A 152 -12.46 20.10 8.40
N GLY A 153 -12.06 19.66 7.20
CA GLY A 153 -10.92 20.24 6.51
C GLY A 153 -10.47 19.47 5.27
N GLU A 154 -9.46 19.99 4.57
CA GLU A 154 -8.77 19.26 3.49
C GLU A 154 -7.56 18.54 4.08
N TYR A 155 -7.41 17.27 3.69
CA TYR A 155 -6.35 16.36 4.14
C TYR A 155 -5.68 15.71 2.93
N VAL A 156 -4.38 15.46 3.03
CA VAL A 156 -3.57 14.82 2.00
C VAL A 156 -3.22 13.41 2.43
N ILE A 157 -3.75 12.42 1.73
CA ILE A 157 -3.33 11.02 1.90
C ILE A 157 -2.17 10.77 0.95
N GLY A 158 -1.00 10.48 1.52
CA GLY A 158 0.22 10.16 0.80
C GLY A 158 0.60 8.69 0.91
N ALA A 159 1.27 8.17 -0.12
CA ALA A 159 1.95 6.87 -0.06
C ALA A 159 3.30 6.94 -0.75
N ALA A 160 4.29 6.26 -0.19
CA ALA A 160 5.65 6.25 -0.71
C ALA A 160 6.32 4.88 -0.57
N ALA A 161 7.16 4.50 -1.55
CA ALA A 161 8.11 3.43 -1.33
C ALA A 161 9.13 3.87 -0.28
N ASN A 162 9.52 2.95 0.61
CA ASN A 162 10.46 3.26 1.69
C ASN A 162 11.90 3.31 1.18
N VAL A 163 12.26 4.41 0.51
CA VAL A 163 13.57 4.65 -0.07
C VAL A 163 14.01 6.09 0.22
N ALA A 164 15.32 6.33 0.35
CA ALA A 164 15.88 7.63 0.72
C ALA A 164 15.52 8.80 -0.22
N ASP A 165 15.04 8.54 -1.44
CA ASP A 165 14.72 9.56 -2.46
C ASP A 165 13.39 9.27 -3.16
N ALA A 166 12.33 8.99 -2.39
CA ALA A 166 11.04 8.59 -2.95
C ALA A 166 10.47 9.66 -3.90
N ASP A 167 10.49 10.93 -3.50
CA ASP A 167 10.01 12.07 -4.29
C ASP A 167 10.75 12.24 -5.62
N ALA A 168 12.08 12.34 -5.56
CA ALA A 168 12.93 12.54 -6.74
C ALA A 168 12.86 11.36 -7.74
N SER A 169 12.40 10.20 -7.26
CA SER A 169 12.27 8.98 -8.05
C SER A 169 10.87 8.75 -8.61
N GLY A 170 9.88 9.57 -8.27
CA GLY A 170 8.47 9.34 -8.62
C GLY A 170 7.85 8.14 -7.88
N LEU A 171 8.42 7.79 -6.72
CA LEU A 171 7.97 6.70 -5.86
C LEU A 171 7.11 7.18 -4.69
N ARG A 172 6.51 8.35 -4.83
CA ARG A 172 5.54 8.95 -3.91
C ARG A 172 4.34 9.44 -4.71
N ALA A 173 3.15 9.23 -4.18
CA ALA A 173 1.91 9.76 -4.73
C ALA A 173 1.02 10.25 -3.58
N GLU A 174 0.14 11.20 -3.91
CA GLU A 174 -0.77 11.82 -2.97
C GLU A 174 -2.15 11.98 -3.60
N THR A 175 -3.17 11.90 -2.76
CA THR A 175 -4.53 12.29 -3.10
C THR A 175 -5.10 13.19 -2.01
N ARG A 176 -6.07 14.02 -2.37
CA ARG A 176 -6.72 14.94 -1.45
C ARG A 176 -8.12 14.47 -1.14
N VAL A 177 -8.47 14.54 0.14
CA VAL A 177 -9.81 14.28 0.65
C VAL A 177 -10.23 15.45 1.52
N ARG A 178 -11.54 15.65 1.64
CA ARG A 178 -12.13 16.69 2.46
C ARG A 178 -13.09 16.06 3.46
N LEU A 179 -12.91 16.38 4.74
CA LEU A 179 -13.85 16.06 5.79
C LEU A 179 -14.90 17.17 5.91
N VAL A 180 -16.17 16.78 5.91
CA VAL A 180 -17.35 17.66 6.02
C VAL A 180 -18.17 17.27 7.24
N GLU A 181 -18.98 18.20 7.75
CA GLU A 181 -19.91 17.95 8.87
C GLU A 181 -21.10 17.07 8.46
#